data_AF-A0A2A3LBA7-F1
#
_entry.id   AF-A0A2A3LBA7-F1
#
_cell.length_a   1.000
_cell.length_b   1.000
_cell.length_c   1.000
_cell.angle_alpha   90.00
_cell.angle_beta   90.00
_cell.angle_gamma   90.00
#
_symmetry.space_group_name_H-M   'P 1'
#
loop_
_entity.id
_entity.type
_entity.pdbx_description
1 polymer ?
#
loop_
_entity_poly.entity_id
_entity_poly.type
_entity_poly.pdbx_seq_one_letter_code
_entity_poly.pdbx_strand_id
1 'polypeptide(L)'
;MRKWKRVETADGPRFRSALASHEAALLKNLATAMIGLLDERESSSPADELEEITGIKTGNAQPPKDPTLRRLLPDFYRPDDNGDESPDAAESLNAALRSLHEPGIVNAKRVAAQRLLGTVPDDGGRFELTEDDANAWIAAVNDIRLTLGVMLEIGPDGPERLPADHPLAVHFDVYQWLTVLQEYLVLVLMGPRSS
;
A
#
# COMPACT_ATOMS: atom_id res chain seq x y z
N MET A 1 1.34 -18.47 -7.35
CA MET A 1 0.61 -17.58 -8.27
C MET A 1 1.06 -17.84 -9.70
N ARG A 2 0.13 -17.87 -10.66
CA ARG A 2 0.46 -18.11 -12.08
C ARG A 2 0.84 -16.80 -12.79
N LYS A 3 1.72 -16.86 -13.80
CA LYS A 3 2.10 -15.68 -14.60
C LYS A 3 0.87 -14.92 -15.10
N TRP A 4 0.92 -13.59 -15.01
CA TRP A 4 -0.09 -12.70 -15.57
C TRP A 4 -0.13 -12.80 -17.09
N LYS A 5 -1.33 -12.65 -17.67
CA LYS A 5 -1.54 -12.55 -19.11
C LYS A 5 -2.38 -11.33 -19.44
N ARG A 6 -1.87 -10.47 -20.32
CA ARG A 6 -2.63 -9.38 -20.95
C ARG A 6 -3.49 -9.94 -22.08
N VAL A 7 -4.74 -9.50 -22.15
CA VAL A 7 -5.70 -9.82 -23.21
C VAL A 7 -6.37 -8.54 -23.64
N GLU A 8 -6.27 -8.18 -24.91
CA GLU A 8 -7.02 -7.05 -25.46
C GLU A 8 -8.48 -7.44 -25.67
N THR A 9 -9.41 -6.59 -25.20
CA THR A 9 -10.86 -6.75 -25.36
C THR A 9 -11.48 -5.50 -25.96
N ALA A 10 -12.75 -5.55 -26.35
CA ALA A 10 -13.45 -4.38 -26.88
C ALA A 10 -13.51 -3.22 -25.87
N ASP A 11 -13.51 -3.51 -24.57
CA ASP A 11 -13.58 -2.53 -23.47
C ASP A 11 -12.19 -2.16 -22.93
N GLY A 12 -11.11 -2.49 -23.66
CA GLY A 12 -9.73 -2.26 -23.26
C GLY A 12 -9.00 -3.51 -22.76
N PRO A 13 -7.78 -3.36 -22.22
CA PRO A 13 -6.96 -4.49 -21.79
C PRO A 13 -7.49 -5.12 -20.50
N ARG A 14 -7.35 -6.45 -20.44
CA ARG A 14 -7.65 -7.28 -19.27
C ARG A 14 -6.43 -8.04 -18.83
N PHE A 15 -6.26 -8.19 -17.52
CA PHE A 15 -5.10 -8.85 -16.92
C PHE A 15 -5.56 -10.09 -16.16
N ARG A 16 -5.20 -11.27 -16.66
CA ARG A 16 -5.66 -12.56 -16.14
C ARG A 16 -4.56 -13.25 -15.36
N SER A 17 -4.91 -13.84 -14.22
CA SER A 17 -4.02 -14.68 -13.43
C SER A 17 -4.81 -15.76 -12.68
N ALA A 18 -4.13 -16.53 -11.83
CA ALA A 18 -4.74 -17.43 -10.89
C ALA A 18 -3.97 -17.49 -9.56
N LEU A 19 -4.74 -17.62 -8.47
CA LEU A 19 -4.25 -17.80 -7.11
C LEU A 19 -4.61 -19.19 -6.60
N ALA A 20 -3.77 -19.78 -5.76
CA ALA A 20 -4.19 -20.88 -4.91
C ALA A 20 -5.09 -20.37 -3.77
N SER A 21 -5.90 -21.23 -3.17
CA SER A 21 -6.85 -20.85 -2.10
C SER A 21 -6.14 -20.18 -0.91
N HIS A 22 -4.99 -20.72 -0.50
CA HIS A 22 -4.21 -20.12 0.60
C HIS A 22 -3.58 -18.77 0.22
N GLU A 23 -3.21 -18.56 -1.05
CA GLU A 23 -2.70 -17.27 -1.54
C GLU A 23 -3.80 -16.19 -1.53
N ALA A 24 -5.01 -16.57 -1.96
CA ALA A 24 -6.16 -15.67 -1.93
C ALA A 24 -6.55 -15.31 -0.49
N ALA A 25 -6.65 -16.29 0.42
CA ALA A 25 -6.92 -16.06 1.82
C ALA A 25 -5.85 -15.15 2.47
N LEU A 26 -4.57 -15.38 2.17
CA LEU A 26 -3.47 -14.57 2.67
C LEU A 26 -3.58 -13.11 2.19
N LEU A 27 -3.81 -12.86 0.89
CA LEU A 27 -3.98 -11.50 0.36
C LEU A 27 -5.15 -10.78 1.02
N LYS A 28 -6.27 -11.48 1.20
CA LYS A 28 -7.45 -10.93 1.87
C LYS A 28 -7.14 -10.53 3.31
N ASN A 29 -6.50 -11.41 4.07
CA ASN A 29 -6.13 -11.12 5.45
C ASN A 29 -5.18 -9.91 5.55
N LEU A 30 -4.18 -9.83 4.67
CA LEU A 30 -3.23 -8.71 4.66
C LEU A 30 -3.89 -7.39 4.26
N ALA A 31 -4.74 -7.39 3.23
CA ALA A 31 -5.46 -6.20 2.81
C ALA A 31 -6.49 -5.74 3.85
N THR A 32 -7.19 -6.66 4.51
CA THR A 32 -8.11 -6.34 5.61
C THR A 32 -7.37 -5.75 6.81
N ALA A 33 -6.22 -6.33 7.21
CA ALA A 33 -5.40 -5.78 8.29
C ALA A 33 -4.91 -4.37 7.96
N MET A 34 -4.49 -4.13 6.71
CA MET A 34 -4.07 -2.81 6.25
C MET A 34 -5.21 -1.79 6.27
N ILE A 35 -6.42 -2.16 5.87
CA ILE A 35 -7.59 -1.28 5.98
C ILE A 35 -7.88 -0.93 7.44
N GLY A 36 -7.84 -1.93 8.34
CA GLY A 36 -8.02 -1.69 9.77
C GLY A 36 -7.02 -0.67 10.33
N LEU A 37 -5.74 -0.79 9.95
CA LEU A 37 -4.69 0.15 10.35
C LEU A 37 -4.96 1.58 9.84
N LEU A 38 -5.45 1.72 8.60
CA LEU A 38 -5.82 3.01 8.00
C LEU A 38 -7.06 3.61 8.66
N ASP A 39 -8.05 2.78 9.00
CA ASP A 39 -9.28 3.19 9.68
C ASP A 39 -8.99 3.68 11.11
N GLU A 40 -8.12 2.98 11.84
CA GLU A 40 -7.64 3.43 13.15
C GLU A 40 -6.96 4.80 13.03
N ARG A 41 -6.10 5.00 12.03
CA ARG A 41 -5.45 6.30 11.80
C ARG A 41 -6.45 7.41 11.53
N GLU A 42 -7.43 7.18 10.65
CA GLU A 42 -8.46 8.18 10.34
C GLU A 42 -9.28 8.52 11.60
N SER A 43 -9.72 7.50 12.35
CA SER A 43 -10.53 7.68 13.57
C SER A 43 -9.81 8.42 14.71
N SER A 44 -8.48 8.40 14.71
CA SER A 44 -7.65 9.10 15.70
C SER A 44 -7.46 10.59 15.39
N SER A 45 -7.90 11.06 14.23
CA SER A 45 -7.79 12.46 13.84
C SER A 45 -8.69 13.33 14.72
N PRO A 46 -8.23 14.51 15.18
CA PRO A 46 -9.08 15.43 15.92
C PRO A 46 -10.28 15.83 15.06
N ALA A 47 -11.50 15.75 15.61
CA ALA A 47 -12.66 16.37 14.99
C ALA A 47 -12.46 17.90 15.06
N ASP A 48 -12.40 18.55 13.91
CA ASP A 48 -12.24 20.00 13.83
C ASP A 48 -13.62 20.66 13.83
N GLU A 49 -13.87 21.63 14.70
CA GLU A 49 -15.12 22.42 14.69
C GLU A 49 -15.33 23.12 13.34
N LEU A 50 -14.25 23.38 12.60
CA LEU A 50 -14.31 23.90 11.23
C LEU A 50 -14.74 22.86 10.19
N GLU A 51 -14.56 21.56 10.44
CA GLU A 51 -15.05 20.48 9.57
C GLU A 51 -16.58 20.50 9.52
N GLU A 52 -17.25 20.71 10.66
CA GLU A 52 -18.72 20.80 10.73
C GLU A 52 -19.27 21.98 9.92
N ILE A 53 -18.48 23.05 9.77
CA ILE A 53 -18.86 24.28 9.08
C ILE A 53 -18.49 24.24 7.59
N THR A 54 -17.34 23.66 7.23
CA THR A 54 -16.78 23.71 5.87
C THR A 54 -16.92 22.42 5.09
N GLY A 55 -17.18 21.29 5.75
CA GLY A 55 -17.18 19.95 5.16
C GLY A 55 -15.79 19.45 4.74
N ILE A 56 -14.72 20.19 5.07
CA ILE A 56 -13.35 19.78 4.78
C ILE A 56 -12.84 18.95 5.95
N LYS A 57 -12.61 17.66 5.71
CA LYS A 57 -11.96 16.77 6.68
C LYS A 57 -10.52 17.20 6.91
N THR A 58 -10.24 17.62 8.13
CA THR A 58 -8.89 17.95 8.58
C THR A 58 -8.21 16.69 9.11
N GLY A 59 -7.05 16.33 8.57
CA GLY A 59 -6.26 15.19 9.00
C GLY A 59 -5.42 15.46 10.24
N ASN A 60 -4.72 14.42 10.71
CA ASN A 60 -3.77 14.54 11.81
C ASN A 60 -2.65 15.54 11.51
N ALA A 61 -2.39 16.48 12.42
CA ALA A 61 -1.19 17.31 12.34
C ALA A 61 0.07 16.51 12.74
N GLN A 62 -0.05 15.64 13.74
CA GLN A 62 1.06 14.88 14.30
C GLN A 62 1.41 13.66 13.43
N PRO A 63 2.71 13.32 13.29
CA PRO A 63 3.13 12.14 12.56
C PRO A 63 2.60 10.84 13.21
N PRO A 64 2.41 9.75 12.44
CA PRO A 64 2.07 8.47 13.02
C PRO A 64 3.12 8.02 14.05
N LYS A 65 2.64 7.54 15.20
CA LYS A 65 3.49 6.93 16.25
C LYS A 65 3.94 5.53 15.85
N ASP A 66 3.06 4.79 15.22
CA ASP A 66 3.34 3.46 14.69
C ASP A 66 4.31 3.55 13.49
N PRO A 67 5.41 2.78 13.47
CA PRO A 67 6.42 2.86 12.43
C PRO A 67 5.92 2.35 11.07
N THR A 68 4.97 1.41 11.05
CA THR A 68 4.33 0.91 9.83
C THR A 68 3.53 2.04 9.16
N LEU A 69 2.65 2.71 9.91
CA LEU A 69 1.92 3.86 9.41
C LEU A 69 2.85 5.00 9.01
N ARG A 70 3.95 5.24 9.72
CA ARG A 70 4.95 6.24 9.33
C ARG A 70 5.62 5.90 8.00
N ARG A 71 5.80 4.61 7.68
CA ARG A 71 6.31 4.17 6.39
C ARG A 71 5.30 4.37 5.26
N LEU A 72 4.01 4.16 5.54
CA LEU A 72 2.91 4.34 4.60
C LEU A 72 2.54 5.83 4.39
N LEU A 73 2.67 6.63 5.44
CA LEU A 73 2.32 8.05 5.50
C LEU A 73 3.56 8.85 5.96
N PRO A 74 4.63 8.89 5.14
CA PRO A 74 5.84 9.61 5.49
C PRO A 74 5.61 11.13 5.52
N ASP A 75 6.56 11.85 6.12
CA ASP A 75 6.63 13.31 5.99
C ASP A 75 6.73 13.74 4.53
N PHE A 76 6.10 14.88 4.21
CA PHE A 76 6.11 15.48 2.88
C PHE A 76 7.44 16.14 2.56
N TYR A 77 8.07 16.70 3.59
CA TYR A 77 9.34 17.39 3.51
C TYR A 77 10.34 16.77 4.48
N ARG A 78 11.56 16.52 4.00
CA ARG A 78 12.71 16.21 4.84
C ARG A 78 13.74 17.32 4.62
N PRO A 79 14.21 18.00 5.67
CA PRO A 79 15.31 18.92 5.52
C PRO A 79 16.53 18.16 5.01
N ASP A 80 17.15 18.65 3.95
CA ASP A 80 18.44 18.15 3.50
C ASP A 80 19.53 18.57 4.51
N ASP A 81 20.64 17.83 4.61
CA ASP A 81 21.80 18.20 5.46
C ASP A 81 22.40 19.59 5.14
N ASN A 82 22.00 20.19 4.00
CA ASN A 82 22.46 21.49 3.52
C ASN A 82 21.40 22.61 3.64
N GLY A 83 20.23 22.34 4.23
CA GLY A 83 19.12 23.29 4.31
C GLY A 83 19.26 24.30 5.45
N ASP A 84 19.00 25.57 5.16
CA ASP A 84 18.96 26.68 6.15
C ASP A 84 17.69 26.67 7.04
N GLU A 85 16.75 25.74 6.80
CA GLU A 85 15.49 25.68 7.56
C GLU A 85 15.68 25.02 8.93
N SER A 86 15.17 25.66 9.97
CA SER A 86 15.22 25.09 11.31
C SER A 86 14.31 23.85 11.41
N PRO A 87 14.66 22.86 12.27
CA PRO A 87 13.81 21.69 12.50
C PRO A 87 12.36 22.04 12.85
N ASP A 88 12.14 23.12 13.60
CA ASP A 88 10.80 23.58 14.00
C ASP A 88 9.98 24.07 12.80
N ALA A 89 10.62 24.73 11.82
CA ALA A 89 9.94 25.19 10.61
C ALA A 89 9.51 24.00 9.74
N ALA A 90 10.39 23.01 9.59
CA ALA A 90 10.09 21.78 8.85
C ALA A 90 8.96 20.96 9.49
N GLU A 91 8.93 20.85 10.82
CA GLU A 91 7.85 20.17 11.54
C GLU A 91 6.51 20.91 11.36
N SER A 92 6.51 22.24 11.47
CA SER A 92 5.31 23.06 11.25
C SER A 92 4.75 22.90 9.82
N LEU A 93 5.64 22.88 8.82
CA LEU A 93 5.27 22.64 7.42
C LEU A 93 4.67 21.23 7.23
N ASN A 94 5.33 20.20 7.76
CA ASN A 94 4.84 18.82 7.68
C ASN A 94 3.50 18.64 8.39
N ALA A 95 3.30 19.28 9.55
CA ALA A 95 2.04 19.27 10.27
C ALA A 95 0.89 19.85 9.45
N ALA A 96 1.11 21.01 8.80
CA ALA A 96 0.11 21.63 7.93
C ALA A 96 -0.20 20.77 6.69
N LEU A 97 0.83 20.24 6.02
CA LEU A 97 0.64 19.40 4.83
C LEU A 97 -0.06 18.08 5.15
N ARG A 98 0.27 17.45 6.28
CA ARG A 98 -0.40 16.23 6.73
C ARG A 98 -1.86 16.48 7.05
N SER A 99 -2.14 17.55 7.78
CA SER A 99 -3.50 17.97 8.08
C SER A 99 -4.34 18.17 6.81
N LEU A 100 -3.76 18.71 5.74
CA LEU A 100 -4.47 18.94 4.48
C LEU A 100 -4.59 17.69 3.59
N HIS A 101 -3.55 16.86 3.50
CA HIS A 101 -3.44 15.83 2.46
C HIS A 101 -3.60 14.39 2.97
N GLU A 102 -3.31 14.11 4.24
CA GLU A 102 -3.37 12.76 4.80
C GLU A 102 -4.76 12.10 4.60
N PRO A 103 -5.91 12.78 4.79
CA PRO A 103 -7.22 12.16 4.57
C PRO A 103 -7.40 11.63 3.14
N GLY A 104 -6.96 12.39 2.15
CA GLY A 104 -7.01 11.98 0.74
C GLY A 104 -6.09 10.80 0.44
N ILE A 105 -4.88 10.78 1.02
CA ILE A 105 -3.93 9.69 0.88
C ILE A 105 -4.46 8.41 1.53
N VAL A 106 -4.96 8.50 2.76
CA VAL A 106 -5.57 7.37 3.50
C VAL A 106 -6.74 6.79 2.71
N ASN A 107 -7.62 7.64 2.20
CA ASN A 107 -8.74 7.19 1.37
C ASN A 107 -8.27 6.51 0.07
N ALA A 108 -7.27 7.07 -0.62
CA ALA A 108 -6.74 6.45 -1.84
C ALA A 108 -6.15 5.05 -1.57
N LYS A 109 -5.38 4.89 -0.48
CA LYS A 109 -4.82 3.60 -0.06
C LYS A 109 -5.93 2.60 0.31
N ARG A 110 -6.94 3.05 1.05
CA ARG A 110 -8.11 2.23 1.41
C ARG A 110 -8.87 1.75 0.18
N VAL A 111 -9.16 2.65 -0.77
CA VAL A 111 -9.85 2.29 -2.02
C VAL A 111 -9.05 1.27 -2.83
N ALA A 112 -7.73 1.43 -2.92
CA ALA A 112 -6.87 0.46 -3.59
C ALA A 112 -6.94 -0.94 -2.93
N ALA A 113 -6.89 -0.99 -1.60
CA ALA A 113 -7.03 -2.23 -0.83
C ALA A 113 -8.41 -2.88 -1.00
N GLN A 114 -9.48 -2.07 -1.01
CA GLN A 114 -10.85 -2.54 -1.24
C GLN A 114 -11.04 -3.10 -2.65
N ARG A 115 -10.47 -2.46 -3.67
CA ARG A 115 -10.47 -2.99 -5.05
C ARG A 115 -9.73 -4.32 -5.14
N LEU A 116 -8.59 -4.45 -4.45
CA LEU A 116 -7.90 -5.73 -4.34
C LEU A 116 -8.82 -6.79 -3.70
N LEU A 117 -9.42 -6.49 -2.55
CA LEU A 117 -10.36 -7.41 -1.88
C LEU A 117 -11.54 -7.82 -2.77
N GLY A 118 -12.11 -6.87 -3.50
CA GLY A 118 -13.27 -7.11 -4.37
C GLY A 118 -12.96 -7.93 -5.62
N THR A 119 -11.67 -8.09 -5.98
CA THR A 119 -11.25 -8.81 -7.18
C THR A 119 -10.46 -10.09 -6.89
N VAL A 120 -10.02 -10.31 -5.64
CA VAL A 120 -9.45 -11.59 -5.20
C VAL A 120 -10.59 -12.63 -5.04
N PRO A 121 -10.51 -13.80 -5.72
CA PRO A 121 -11.53 -14.84 -5.60
C PRO A 121 -11.52 -15.50 -4.22
N ASP A 122 -12.70 -15.83 -3.68
CA ASP A 122 -12.87 -16.35 -2.31
C ASP A 122 -12.05 -17.62 -2.02
N ASP A 123 -12.13 -18.61 -2.91
CA ASP A 123 -11.46 -19.92 -2.75
C ASP A 123 -10.22 -20.06 -3.64
N GLY A 124 -9.66 -18.94 -4.11
CA GLY A 124 -8.64 -18.95 -5.17
C GLY A 124 -9.24 -19.25 -6.55
N GLY A 125 -8.38 -19.62 -7.49
CA GLY A 125 -8.76 -19.85 -8.89
C GLY A 125 -8.40 -18.69 -9.82
N ARG A 126 -8.98 -18.71 -11.02
CA ARG A 126 -8.70 -17.72 -12.07
C ARG A 126 -9.49 -16.43 -11.81
N PHE A 127 -8.86 -15.31 -12.10
CA PHE A 127 -9.50 -13.99 -12.01
C PHE A 127 -8.96 -13.07 -13.12
N GLU A 128 -9.69 -11.99 -13.36
CA GLU A 128 -9.40 -11.00 -14.38
C GLU A 128 -9.49 -9.60 -13.77
N LEU A 129 -8.54 -8.74 -14.08
CA LEU A 129 -8.51 -7.34 -13.66
C LEU A 129 -8.70 -6.40 -14.86
N THR A 130 -9.39 -5.29 -14.61
CA THR A 130 -9.32 -4.10 -15.45
C THR A 130 -7.93 -3.44 -15.31
N GLU A 131 -7.59 -2.49 -16.18
CA GLU A 131 -6.36 -1.71 -16.02
C GLU A 131 -6.37 -0.89 -14.72
N ASP A 132 -7.51 -0.31 -14.34
CA ASP A 132 -7.65 0.42 -13.09
C ASP A 132 -7.48 -0.49 -11.86
N ASP A 133 -8.05 -1.70 -11.88
CA ASP A 133 -7.90 -2.64 -10.77
C ASP A 133 -6.48 -3.22 -10.71
N ALA A 134 -5.81 -3.37 -11.85
CA ALA A 134 -4.39 -3.75 -11.89
C ALA A 134 -3.51 -2.68 -11.24
N ASN A 135 -3.77 -1.39 -11.51
CA ASN A 135 -3.07 -0.29 -10.84
C ASN A 135 -3.40 -0.23 -9.34
N ALA A 136 -4.66 -0.46 -8.95
CA ALA A 136 -5.06 -0.56 -7.55
C ALA A 136 -4.35 -1.72 -6.82
N TRP A 137 -4.21 -2.88 -7.49
CA TRP A 137 -3.45 -4.01 -6.98
C TRP A 137 -1.98 -3.65 -6.76
N ILE A 138 -1.33 -2.97 -7.71
CA ILE A 138 0.06 -2.52 -7.53
C ILE A 138 0.19 -1.63 -6.29
N ALA A 139 -0.70 -0.64 -6.14
CA ALA A 139 -0.67 0.27 -5.00
C ALA A 139 -0.89 -0.48 -3.66
N ALA A 140 -1.92 -1.34 -3.59
CA ALA A 140 -2.24 -2.09 -2.38
C ALA A 140 -1.16 -3.11 -2.01
N VAL A 141 -0.64 -3.87 -2.97
CA VAL A 141 0.45 -4.84 -2.74
C VAL A 141 1.72 -4.11 -2.31
N ASN A 142 2.03 -2.96 -2.91
CA ASN A 142 3.16 -2.14 -2.49
C ASN A 142 3.02 -1.70 -1.03
N ASP A 143 1.84 -1.21 -0.62
CA ASP A 143 1.61 -0.77 0.76
C ASP A 143 1.69 -1.93 1.76
N ILE A 144 1.18 -3.12 1.41
CA ILE A 144 1.36 -4.33 2.22
C ILE A 144 2.85 -4.70 2.33
N ARG A 145 3.62 -4.61 1.23
CA ARG A 145 5.07 -4.87 1.25
C ARG A 145 5.83 -3.86 2.09
N LEU A 146 5.48 -2.58 2.02
CA LEU A 146 6.07 -1.55 2.87
C LEU A 146 5.81 -1.84 4.34
N THR A 147 4.60 -2.29 4.68
CA THR A 147 4.22 -2.68 6.03
C THR A 147 5.04 -3.87 6.54
N LEU A 148 5.10 -4.95 5.77
CA LEU A 148 5.92 -6.11 6.10
C LEU A 148 7.41 -5.75 6.18
N GLY A 149 7.88 -4.86 5.31
CA GLY A 149 9.27 -4.41 5.28
C GLY A 149 9.71 -3.71 6.57
N VAL A 150 8.82 -2.95 7.22
CA VAL A 150 9.12 -2.34 8.53
C VAL A 150 9.30 -3.43 9.59
N MET A 151 8.38 -4.40 9.66
CA MET A 151 8.44 -5.51 10.62
C MET A 151 9.66 -6.42 10.41
N LEU A 152 10.11 -6.54 9.16
CA LEU A 152 11.25 -7.36 8.76
C LEU A 152 12.58 -6.59 8.77
N GLU A 153 12.57 -5.30 9.13
CA GLU A 153 13.74 -4.41 9.07
C GLU A 153 14.43 -4.41 7.69
N ILE A 154 13.65 -4.46 6.62
CA ILE A 154 14.15 -4.44 5.24
C ILE A 154 14.61 -3.01 4.89
N GLY A 155 15.90 -2.86 4.61
CA GLY A 155 16.55 -1.62 4.22
C GLY A 155 17.85 -1.88 3.44
N PRO A 156 18.64 -0.84 3.12
CA PRO A 156 19.91 -0.98 2.41
C PRO A 156 20.90 -1.95 3.08
N ASP A 157 20.87 -2.00 4.42
CA ASP A 157 21.69 -2.87 5.26
C ASP A 157 20.88 -4.06 5.83
N GLY A 158 19.65 -4.25 5.35
CA GLY A 158 18.75 -5.30 5.83
C GLY A 158 19.15 -6.71 5.34
N PRO A 159 18.61 -7.77 5.96
CA PRO A 159 18.98 -9.13 5.60
C PRO A 159 18.45 -9.53 4.21
N GLU A 160 19.33 -10.03 3.33
CA GLU A 160 18.93 -10.61 2.03
C GLU A 160 18.10 -11.90 2.19
N ARG A 161 18.25 -12.59 3.32
CA ARG A 161 17.49 -13.79 3.69
C ARG A 161 17.50 -13.98 5.20
N LEU A 162 16.41 -14.53 5.74
CA LEU A 162 16.34 -14.96 7.13
C LEU A 162 16.64 -16.47 7.26
N PRO A 163 17.30 -16.92 8.35
CA PRO A 163 17.41 -18.34 8.69
C PRO A 163 16.05 -19.03 8.78
N ALA A 164 15.98 -20.33 8.49
CA ALA A 164 14.72 -21.07 8.45
C ALA A 164 14.02 -21.18 9.82
N ASP A 165 14.80 -21.11 10.90
CA ASP A 165 14.34 -21.09 12.30
C ASP A 165 14.04 -19.68 12.82
N HIS A 166 14.24 -18.64 12.00
CA HIS A 166 13.94 -17.28 12.40
C HIS A 166 12.42 -17.08 12.60
N PRO A 167 11.96 -16.42 13.69
CA PRO A 167 10.54 -16.24 13.97
C PRO A 167 9.75 -15.56 12.84
N LEU A 168 10.42 -14.70 12.06
CA LEU A 168 9.83 -13.97 10.93
C LEU A 168 10.09 -14.59 9.55
N ALA A 169 10.67 -15.80 9.46
CA ALA A 169 11.00 -16.44 8.17
C ALA A 169 9.77 -16.54 7.25
N VAL A 170 8.61 -16.92 7.79
CA VAL A 170 7.35 -17.00 7.03
C VAL A 170 6.92 -15.62 6.50
N HIS A 171 7.05 -14.56 7.30
CA HIS A 171 6.72 -13.21 6.87
C HIS A 171 7.63 -12.72 5.75
N PHE A 172 8.91 -13.11 5.79
CA PHE A 172 9.86 -12.83 4.72
C PHE A 172 9.50 -13.55 3.42
N ASP A 173 9.09 -14.82 3.49
CA ASP A 173 8.60 -15.56 2.31
C ASP A 173 7.37 -14.89 1.69
N VAL A 174 6.45 -14.40 2.53
CA VAL A 174 5.28 -13.62 2.06
C VAL A 174 5.72 -12.31 1.40
N TYR A 175 6.66 -11.58 2.00
CA TYR A 175 7.20 -10.34 1.42
C TYR A 175 7.82 -10.59 0.03
N GLN A 176 8.59 -11.67 -0.12
CA GLN A 176 9.22 -12.02 -1.40
C GLN A 176 8.19 -12.47 -2.43
N TRP A 177 7.19 -13.25 -2.02
CA TRP A 177 6.09 -13.64 -2.88
C TRP A 177 5.30 -12.42 -3.41
N LEU A 178 5.00 -11.45 -2.54
CA LEU A 178 4.35 -10.19 -2.94
C LEU A 178 5.23 -9.37 -3.89
N THR A 179 6.55 -9.37 -3.67
CA THR A 179 7.53 -8.70 -4.55
C THR A 179 7.44 -9.24 -5.97
N VAL A 180 7.49 -10.57 -6.12
CA VAL A 180 7.38 -11.24 -7.43
C VAL A 180 5.99 -11.06 -8.04
N LEU A 181 4.92 -11.08 -7.24
CA LEU A 181 3.55 -10.84 -7.69
C LEU A 181 3.41 -9.46 -8.34
N GLN A 182 3.93 -8.43 -7.68
CA GLN A 182 3.89 -7.04 -8.15
C GLN A 182 4.77 -6.85 -9.39
N GLU A 183 5.99 -7.41 -9.39
CA GLU A 183 6.90 -7.35 -10.53
C GLU A 183 6.24 -7.89 -11.79
N TYR A 184 5.65 -9.08 -11.74
CA TYR A 184 4.99 -9.65 -12.92
C TYR A 184 3.76 -8.85 -13.36
N LEU A 185 3.02 -8.23 -12.43
CA LEU A 185 1.88 -7.38 -12.79
C LEU A 185 2.34 -6.11 -13.51
N VAL A 186 3.37 -5.44 -12.98
CA VAL A 186 3.99 -4.25 -13.59
C VAL A 186 4.53 -4.57 -14.99
N LEU A 187 5.28 -5.67 -15.14
CA LEU A 187 5.83 -6.07 -16.43
C LEU A 187 4.74 -6.31 -17.48
N VAL A 188 3.60 -6.89 -17.11
CA VAL A 188 2.50 -7.13 -18.04
C VAL A 188 1.70 -5.85 -18.34
N LEU A 189 1.59 -4.92 -17.39
CA LEU A 189 1.03 -3.59 -17.63
C LEU A 189 1.87 -2.75 -18.59
N MET A 190 3.20 -2.78 -18.42
CA MET A 190 4.16 -2.07 -19.28
C MET A 190 4.43 -2.79 -20.60
N GLY A 191 4.04 -4.06 -20.71
CA GLY A 191 4.27 -4.89 -21.89
C GLY A 191 3.66 -4.28 -23.16
N PRO A 192 4.30 -4.50 -24.34
CA PRO A 192 3.83 -3.93 -25.59
C PRO A 192 2.37 -4.34 -25.85
N ARG A 193 1.55 -3.37 -26.25
CA ARG A 193 0.20 -3.64 -26.78
C ARG A 193 0.39 -4.60 -27.94
N SER A 194 -0.14 -5.82 -27.84
CA SER A 194 -0.11 -6.76 -28.95
C SER A 194 -0.86 -6.11 -30.11
N SER A 195 -0.11 -5.73 -31.15
CA SER A 195 -0.61 -5.15 -32.40
C SER A 195 -1.45 -6.14 -33.19
#